data_AF-A0A9E4F086-F1
#
_entry.id   AF-A0A9E4F086-F1
#
_cell.length_a   1.000
_cell.length_b   1.000
_cell.length_c   1.000
_cell.angle_alpha   90.00
_cell.angle_beta   90.00
_cell.angle_gamma   90.00
#
_symmetry.space_group_name_H-M   'P 1'
#
loop_
_entity.id
_entity.type
_entity.pdbx_description
1 polymer ?
#
loop_
_entity_poly.entity_id
_entity_poly.type
_entity_poly.pdbx_seq_one_letter_code
_entity_poly.pdbx_strand_id
1 'polypeptide(L)'
;PVYLRDIWPTQSELQDVVMNHVKADMFQKSYGDVFRGDLRWQGIPTPEGGLFDWDDMSTYIRKAPYFDGMKAEPEPVEDIAGARCLALLGDSVTTDHISPAGSIKR
;
A
#
# COMPACT_ATOMS: atom_id res chain seq x y z
N PRO A 1 4.53 35.91 -28.49
CA PRO A 1 3.98 34.71 -27.80
C PRO A 1 5.09 33.70 -27.50
N VAL A 2 4.98 33.00 -26.36
CA VAL A 2 5.86 31.89 -25.97
C VAL A 2 5.11 30.58 -26.19
N TYR A 3 5.79 29.58 -26.74
CA TYR A 3 5.25 28.26 -27.09
C TYR A 3 5.92 27.15 -26.27
N LEU A 4 5.31 25.95 -26.22
CA LEU A 4 5.86 24.79 -25.51
C LEU A 4 7.30 24.46 -25.92
N ARG A 5 7.60 24.55 -27.23
CA ARG A 5 8.95 24.33 -27.76
C ARG A 5 9.99 25.33 -27.24
N ASP A 6 9.55 26.50 -26.80
CA ASP A 6 10.43 27.57 -26.32
C ASP A 6 10.84 27.34 -24.86
N ILE A 7 10.18 26.40 -24.15
CA ILE A 7 10.40 26.11 -22.73
C ILE A 7 10.65 24.63 -22.43
N TRP A 8 10.49 23.74 -23.42
CA TRP A 8 10.71 22.31 -23.23
C TRP A 8 12.21 22.00 -23.24
N PRO A 9 12.78 21.44 -22.16
CA PRO A 9 14.20 21.17 -22.09
C PRO A 9 14.60 20.07 -23.08
N THR A 10 15.77 20.25 -23.68
CA THR A 10 16.40 19.22 -24.50
C THR A 10 16.96 18.10 -23.62
N GLN A 11 17.22 16.94 -24.22
CA GLN A 11 17.82 15.81 -23.50
C GLN A 11 19.23 16.13 -22.97
N SER A 12 20.00 16.96 -23.69
CA SER A 12 21.32 17.42 -23.24
C SER A 12 21.22 18.27 -21.98
N GLU A 13 20.31 19.25 -21.97
CA GLU A 13 20.09 20.12 -20.81
C GLU A 13 19.66 19.30 -19.57
N LEU A 14 18.84 18.27 -19.75
CA LEU A 14 18.47 17.35 -18.66
C LEU A 14 19.67 16.54 -18.15
N GLN A 15 20.51 16.01 -19.04
CA GLN A 15 21.69 15.22 -18.66
C GLN A 15 22.71 16.08 -17.90
N ASP A 16 22.97 17.29 -18.37
CA ASP A 16 23.90 18.21 -17.73
C ASP A 16 23.43 18.57 -16.32
N VAL A 17 22.13 18.84 -16.14
CA VAL A 17 21.56 19.12 -14.81
C VAL A 17 21.67 17.89 -13.89
N VAL A 18 21.34 16.69 -14.37
CA VAL A 18 21.44 15.47 -13.55
C VAL A 18 22.89 15.21 -13.14
N MET A 19 23.85 15.28 -14.06
CA MET A 19 25.26 15.04 -13.78
C MET A 19 25.84 16.08 -12.79
N ASN A 20 25.40 17.34 -12.89
CA ASN A 20 25.90 18.41 -12.05
C ASN A 20 25.25 18.43 -10.66
N HIS A 21 24.01 17.96 -10.51
CA HIS A 21 23.25 18.16 -9.28
C HIS A 21 22.84 16.88 -8.55
N VAL A 22 22.80 15.71 -9.19
CA VAL A 22 22.46 14.44 -8.52
C VAL A 22 23.76 13.76 -8.07
N LYS A 23 24.03 13.82 -6.77
CA LYS A 23 25.29 13.35 -6.17
C LYS A 23 25.05 12.19 -5.20
N ALA A 24 26.06 11.33 -5.05
CA ALA A 24 25.98 10.13 -4.21
C ALA A 24 25.74 10.44 -2.73
N ASP A 25 26.26 11.58 -2.24
CA ASP A 25 26.09 12.05 -0.86
C ASP A 25 24.61 12.36 -0.53
N MET A 26 23.83 12.83 -1.51
CA MET A 26 22.39 13.07 -1.37
C MET A 26 21.66 11.77 -1.04
N PHE A 27 22.01 10.67 -1.73
CA PHE A 27 21.44 9.35 -1.45
C PHE A 27 21.88 8.86 -0.06
N GLN A 28 23.18 8.93 0.25
CA GLN A 28 23.69 8.52 1.56
C GLN A 28 22.99 9.26 2.70
N LYS A 29 22.77 10.57 2.55
CA LYS A 29 22.05 11.39 3.52
C LYS A 29 20.59 10.99 3.64
N SER A 30 19.87 10.83 2.53
CA SER A 30 18.45 10.45 2.53
C SER A 30 18.21 9.06 3.12
N TYR A 31 19.07 8.08 2.81
CA TYR A 31 18.94 6.72 3.32
C TYR A 31 19.49 6.54 4.73
N GLY A 32 20.42 7.38 5.17
CA GLY A 32 20.97 7.32 6.53
C GLY A 32 19.92 7.54 7.63
N ASP A 33 18.89 8.33 7.34
CA ASP A 33 17.84 8.70 8.30
C ASP A 33 16.45 8.14 7.94
N VAL A 34 16.32 7.32 6.90
CA VAL A 34 15.00 6.89 6.38
C VAL A 34 14.15 6.15 7.42
N PHE A 35 14.79 5.41 8.33
CA PHE A 35 14.10 4.65 9.38
C PHE A 35 13.88 5.44 10.67
N ARG A 36 14.50 6.62 10.79
CA ARG A 36 14.40 7.44 12.01
C ARG A 36 13.00 8.02 12.18
N GLY A 37 12.35 8.41 11.08
CA GLY A 37 11.05 9.08 11.09
C GLY A 37 11.08 10.44 11.80
N ASP A 38 9.96 11.16 11.77
CA ASP A 38 9.80 12.43 12.49
C ASP A 38 9.50 12.20 14.00
N LEU A 39 9.39 13.29 14.78
CA LEU A 39 9.08 13.21 16.20
C LEU A 39 7.72 12.55 16.49
N ARG A 40 6.76 12.63 15.55
CA ARG A 40 5.45 12.01 15.72
C ARG A 40 5.56 10.50 15.55
N TRP A 41 6.31 10.04 14.53
CA TRP A 41 6.61 8.62 14.31
C TRP A 41 7.32 8.00 15.52
N GLN A 42 8.36 8.66 16.02
CA GLN A 42 9.11 8.19 17.20
C GLN A 42 8.28 8.24 18.50
N GLY A 43 7.29 9.12 18.56
CA GLY A 43 6.41 9.29 19.71
C GLY A 43 5.23 8.32 19.76
N ILE A 44 5.06 7.43 18.77
CA ILE A 44 3.98 6.44 18.78
C ILE A 44 4.28 5.42 19.89
N PRO A 45 3.42 5.28 20.91
CA PRO A 45 3.60 4.26 21.93
C PRO A 45 3.52 2.88 21.27
N THR A 46 4.52 2.03 21.54
CA THR A 46 4.56 0.65 21.04
C THR A 46 4.36 -0.30 22.21
N PRO A 47 3.42 -1.25 22.13
CA PRO A 47 3.24 -2.24 23.18
C PRO A 47 4.44 -3.18 23.26
N GLU A 48 4.75 -3.63 24.48
CA GLU A 48 5.79 -4.64 24.71
C GLU A 48 5.18 -6.04 24.56
N GLY A 49 5.72 -6.87 23.66
CA GLY A 49 5.27 -8.26 23.50
C GLY A 49 5.36 -8.79 22.07
N GLY A 50 5.18 -10.12 21.93
CA GLY A 50 5.18 -10.80 20.63
C GLY A 50 3.79 -10.96 20.01
N LEU A 51 2.73 -10.55 20.70
CA LEU A 51 1.35 -10.64 20.25
C LEU A 51 0.73 -9.24 20.22
N PHE A 52 -0.10 -8.99 19.20
CA PHE A 52 -0.83 -7.73 19.07
C PHE A 52 -1.99 -7.66 20.05
N ASP A 53 -2.12 -6.55 20.76
CA ASP A 53 -3.22 -6.29 21.69
C ASP A 53 -4.44 -5.75 20.93
N TRP A 54 -5.45 -6.58 20.76
CA TRP A 54 -6.63 -6.26 19.96
C TRP A 54 -7.60 -5.37 20.73
N ASP A 55 -8.03 -4.26 20.12
CA ASP A 55 -9.07 -3.38 20.65
C ASP A 55 -10.41 -3.63 19.92
N ASP A 56 -11.40 -4.14 20.65
CA ASP A 56 -12.75 -4.44 20.12
C ASP A 56 -13.51 -3.18 19.67
N MET A 57 -13.16 -2.01 20.22
CA MET A 57 -13.75 -0.73 19.83
C MET A 57 -13.09 -0.11 18.60
N SER A 58 -11.96 -0.67 18.15
CA SER A 58 -11.24 -0.17 16.98
C SER A 58 -12.08 -0.29 15.71
N THR A 59 -12.10 0.79 14.93
CA THR A 59 -12.68 0.81 13.58
C THR A 59 -11.62 0.68 12.48
N TYR A 60 -10.34 0.63 12.85
CA TYR A 60 -9.20 0.62 11.91
C TYR A 60 -8.49 -0.72 11.86
N ILE A 61 -8.21 -1.32 13.03
CA ILE A 61 -7.50 -2.59 13.14
C ILE A 61 -8.42 -3.56 13.86
N ARG A 62 -8.85 -4.61 13.16
CA ARG A 62 -9.72 -5.66 13.71
C ARG A 62 -9.10 -7.03 13.46
N LYS A 63 -9.29 -7.95 14.40
CA LYS A 63 -8.88 -9.34 14.23
C LYS A 63 -9.72 -9.95 13.13
N ALA A 64 -9.08 -10.30 12.01
CA ALA A 64 -9.79 -10.92 10.90
C ALA A 64 -10.15 -12.38 11.23
N PRO A 65 -11.34 -12.85 10.82
CA PRO A 65 -11.86 -14.16 11.22
C PRO A 65 -11.25 -15.34 10.45
N TYR A 66 -10.22 -15.11 9.64
CA TYR A 66 -9.68 -16.11 8.69
C TYR A 66 -9.21 -17.41 9.36
N PHE A 67 -8.80 -17.33 10.62
CA PHE A 67 -8.27 -18.45 11.39
C PHE A 67 -9.28 -19.01 12.40
N ASP A 68 -10.48 -18.45 12.48
CA ASP A 68 -11.50 -18.91 13.42
C ASP A 68 -11.95 -20.32 13.01
N GLY A 69 -11.81 -21.28 13.93
CA GLY A 69 -12.12 -22.68 13.65
C GLY A 69 -11.12 -23.41 12.75
N MET A 70 -9.98 -22.80 12.40
CA MET A 70 -8.94 -23.45 11.61
C MET A 70 -8.31 -24.60 12.39
N LYS A 71 -8.43 -25.82 11.85
CA LYS A 71 -7.82 -27.03 12.39
C LYS A 71 -6.33 -27.09 12.02
N ALA A 72 -5.53 -27.78 12.84
CA ALA A 72 -4.11 -28.01 12.57
C ALA A 72 -3.89 -28.82 11.29
N GLU A 73 -4.80 -29.76 11.02
CA GLU A 73 -4.86 -30.52 9.78
C GLU A 73 -6.04 -30.01 8.94
N PRO A 74 -5.84 -29.69 7.66
CA PRO A 74 -6.91 -29.22 6.79
C PRO A 74 -7.88 -30.36 6.48
N GLU A 75 -9.18 -30.04 6.49
CA GLU A 75 -10.20 -30.96 5.98
C GLU A 75 -10.02 -31.16 4.47
N PRO A 76 -10.44 -32.33 3.94
CA PRO A 76 -10.48 -32.55 2.49
C PRO A 76 -11.35 -31.50 1.78
N VAL A 77 -11.00 -31.19 0.53
CA VAL A 77 -11.86 -30.34 -0.32
C VAL A 77 -13.12 -31.11 -0.69
N GLU A 78 -14.27 -30.48 -0.51
CA GLU A 78 -15.60 -31.04 -0.83
C GLU A 78 -16.27 -30.30 -1.99
N ASP A 79 -17.24 -30.96 -2.61
CA ASP A 79 -18.05 -30.35 -3.67
C ASP A 79 -18.95 -29.25 -3.11
N ILE A 80 -19.02 -28.13 -3.85
CA ILE A 80 -19.97 -27.05 -3.54
C ILE A 80 -21.31 -27.36 -4.23
N ALA A 81 -22.31 -27.80 -3.46
CA ALA A 81 -23.65 -28.08 -3.96
C ALA A 81 -24.62 -26.91 -3.75
N GLY A 82 -25.45 -26.60 -4.77
CA GLY A 82 -26.54 -25.62 -4.65
C GLY A 82 -26.11 -24.14 -4.62
N ALA A 83 -24.87 -23.83 -5.00
CA ALA A 83 -24.40 -22.45 -5.11
C ALA A 83 -25.20 -21.63 -6.12
N ARG A 84 -25.28 -20.32 -5.89
CA ARG A 84 -25.89 -19.35 -6.80
C ARG A 84 -24.84 -18.35 -7.28
N CYS A 85 -25.03 -17.81 -8.48
CA CYS A 85 -24.20 -16.73 -9.00
C CYS A 85 -24.38 -15.47 -8.13
N LEU A 86 -23.31 -15.04 -7.45
CA LEU A 86 -23.30 -13.80 -6.64
C LEU A 86 -23.22 -12.56 -7.54
N ALA A 87 -22.41 -12.63 -8.59
CA ALA A 87 -22.25 -11.57 -9.58
C ALA A 87 -21.90 -12.17 -10.95
N LEU A 88 -22.59 -11.71 -11.99
CA LEU A 88 -22.26 -11.98 -13.38
C LEU A 88 -21.59 -10.72 -13.95
N LEU A 89 -20.30 -10.80 -14.24
CA LEU A 89 -19.48 -9.66 -14.67
C LEU A 89 -19.05 -9.83 -16.13
N GLY A 90 -18.83 -8.72 -16.82
CA GLY A 90 -18.30 -8.69 -18.18
C GLY A 90 -16.78 -8.60 -18.23
N ASP A 91 -16.25 -8.09 -19.33
CA ASP A 91 -14.81 -7.90 -19.52
C ASP A 91 -14.26 -6.71 -18.73
N SER A 92 -12.93 -6.69 -18.56
CA SER A 92 -12.17 -5.57 -17.97
C SER A 92 -12.52 -5.23 -16.52
N VAL A 93 -12.95 -6.22 -15.73
CA VAL A 93 -13.06 -6.09 -14.26
C VAL A 93 -11.65 -5.95 -13.66
N THR A 94 -11.38 -4.77 -13.11
CA THR A 94 -10.12 -4.49 -12.39
C THR A 94 -10.27 -4.72 -10.88
N THR A 95 -9.15 -4.76 -10.17
CA THR A 95 -9.14 -4.88 -8.70
C THR A 95 -9.83 -3.71 -8.00
N ASP A 96 -9.83 -2.50 -8.57
CA ASP A 96 -10.58 -1.35 -8.00
C ASP A 96 -12.10 -1.55 -8.05
N HIS A 97 -12.60 -2.35 -8.99
CA HIS A 97 -14.02 -2.72 -9.03
C HIS A 97 -14.36 -3.73 -7.92
N ILE A 98 -13.42 -4.62 -7.59
CA ILE A 98 -13.59 -5.68 -6.58
C ILE A 98 -13.34 -5.13 -5.17
N SER A 99 -12.35 -4.24 -5.03
CA SER A 99 -11.84 -3.69 -3.78
C SER A 99 -11.45 -2.23 -3.98
N PRO A 100 -12.41 -1.29 -3.90
CA PRO A 100 -12.14 0.12 -4.11
C PRO A 100 -11.28 0.70 -2.97
N ALA A 101 -10.15 1.32 -3.30
CA ALA A 101 -9.27 1.99 -2.33
C ALA A 101 -9.62 3.47 -2.08
N GLY A 102 -10.61 4.00 -2.80
CA GLY A 102 -11.04 5.40 -2.72
C GLY A 102 -12.05 5.70 -1.62
N SER A 103 -12.76 6.81 -1.76
CA SER A 103 -13.76 7.25 -0.79
C SER A 103 -14.92 6.25 -0.65
N ILE A 104 -15.33 5.99 0.59
CA ILE A 104 -16.55 5.24 0.90
C ILE A 104 -17.75 6.16 0.64
N LYS A 105 -18.65 5.76 -0.26
CA LYS A 105 -19.87 6.53 -0.58
C LYS A 105 -20.80 6.59 0.64
N ARG A 106 -21.49 7.73 0.80
CA ARG A 106 -22.58 7.90 1.78
C ARG A 106 -23.91 7.41 1.21
#